data_AF-A0A9X5HCL2-F1
#
_entry.id   AF-A0A9X5HCL2-F1
#
_cell.length_a   1.000
_cell.length_b   1.000
_cell.length_c   1.000
_cell.angle_alpha   90.00
_cell.angle_beta   90.00
_cell.angle_gamma   90.00
#
_symmetry.space_group_name_H-M   'P 1'
#
loop_
_entity.id
_entity.type
_entity.pdbx_description
1 polymer ?
#
loop_
_entity_poly.entity_id
_entity_poly.type
_entity_poly.pdbx_seq_one_letter_code
_entity_poly.pdbx_strand_id
1 'polypeptide(L)'
;LDLRERVLADRERVLGADHPDTLRTRMDLAASYRGAGRMQEAVDLCEQVLADYERVLGTDHPDTLAARHNLARFRHAAADVQQPQ
;
A
#
# COMPACT_ATOMS: atom_id res chain seq x y z
N LEU A 1 -12.58 10.89 -7.17
CA LEU A 1 -11.53 9.88 -7.40
C LEU A 1 -10.30 10.60 -7.91
N ASP A 2 -9.25 10.63 -7.09
CA ASP A 2 -7.90 11.07 -7.48
C ASP A 2 -7.40 10.23 -8.67
N LEU A 3 -6.43 10.73 -9.45
CA LEU A 3 -5.89 10.05 -10.64
C LEU A 3 -5.48 8.61 -10.32
N ARG A 4 -4.86 8.39 -9.15
CA ARG A 4 -4.43 7.07 -8.68
C ARG A 4 -5.60 6.12 -8.43
N GLU A 5 -6.71 6.62 -7.87
CA GLU A 5 -7.90 5.82 -7.59
C GLU A 5 -8.62 5.40 -8.88
N ARG A 6 -8.64 6.28 -9.90
CA ARG A 6 -9.18 5.92 -11.23
C ARG A 6 -8.32 4.86 -11.90
N VAL A 7 -7.00 5.01 -11.88
CA VAL A 7 -6.06 4.02 -12.43
C VAL A 7 -6.19 2.67 -11.72
N LEU A 8 -6.41 2.68 -10.40
CA LEU A 8 -6.65 1.45 -9.64
C LEU A 8 -7.93 0.75 -10.11
N ALA A 9 -9.06 1.47 -10.20
CA ALA A 9 -10.32 0.91 -10.64
C ALA A 9 -10.24 0.32 -12.06
N ASP A 10 -9.54 1.00 -12.98
CA ASP A 10 -9.32 0.48 -14.33
C ASP A 10 -8.43 -0.78 -14.35
N ARG A 11 -7.37 -0.80 -13.53
CA ARG A 11 -6.49 -1.98 -13.41
C ARG A 11 -7.20 -3.17 -12.76
N GLU A 12 -7.99 -2.96 -11.72
CA GLU A 12 -8.80 -4.01 -11.11
C GLU A 12 -9.79 -4.62 -12.10
N ARG A 13 -10.42 -3.79 -12.94
CA ARG A 13 -11.35 -4.24 -13.98
C ARG A 13 -10.68 -5.01 -15.12
N VAL A 14 -9.48 -4.58 -15.54
CA VAL A 14 -8.80 -5.12 -16.73
C VAL A 14 -7.87 -6.29 -16.39
N LEU A 15 -7.10 -6.17 -15.31
CA LEU A 15 -6.05 -7.10 -14.92
C LEU A 15 -6.48 -8.00 -13.75
N GLY A 16 -7.47 -7.58 -12.97
CA GLY A 16 -7.87 -8.22 -11.72
C GLY A 16 -7.17 -7.61 -10.50
N ALA A 17 -7.78 -7.82 -9.33
CA ALA A 17 -7.31 -7.32 -8.03
C ALA A 17 -5.93 -7.86 -7.64
N ASP A 18 -5.64 -9.11 -8.04
CA ASP A 18 -4.43 -9.84 -7.64
C ASP A 18 -3.24 -9.59 -8.57
N HIS A 19 -3.45 -8.91 -9.69
CA HIS A 19 -2.39 -8.70 -10.66
C HIS A 19 -1.28 -7.84 -10.03
N PRO A 20 0.01 -8.19 -10.20
CA PRO A 20 1.11 -7.47 -9.55
C PRO A 20 1.11 -5.95 -9.81
N ASP A 21 0.75 -5.53 -11.02
CA ASP A 21 0.59 -4.10 -11.34
C ASP A 21 -0.56 -3.41 -10.60
N THR A 22 -1.66 -4.13 -10.35
CA THR A 22 -2.77 -3.63 -9.54
C THR A 22 -2.33 -3.45 -8.10
N LEU A 23 -1.66 -4.46 -7.52
CA LEU A 23 -1.10 -4.40 -6.18
C LEU A 23 -0.06 -3.28 -6.02
N ARG A 24 0.79 -3.07 -7.03
CA ARG A 24 1.73 -1.94 -7.08
C ARG A 24 1.03 -0.60 -7.05
N THR A 25 -0.09 -0.47 -7.78
CA THR A 25 -0.93 0.74 -7.77
C THR A 25 -1.54 1.00 -6.40
N ARG A 26 -1.98 -0.05 -5.70
CA ARG A 26 -2.51 0.07 -4.34
C ARG A 26 -1.42 0.49 -3.33
N MET A 27 -0.21 -0.06 -3.44
CA MET A 27 0.94 0.36 -2.61
C MET A 27 1.26 1.85 -2.81
N ASP A 28 1.23 2.30 -4.06
CA ASP A 28 1.41 3.68 -4.46
C ASP A 28 0.32 4.61 -3.87
N LEU A 29 -0.93 4.15 -3.81
CA LEU A 29 -2.02 4.87 -3.17
C LEU A 29 -1.81 5.00 -1.66
N ALA A 30 -1.33 3.95 -0.99
CA ALA A 30 -0.98 4.01 0.43
C ALA A 30 0.12 5.06 0.70
N ALA A 31 1.14 5.12 -0.17
CA ALA A 31 2.18 6.15 -0.08
C ALA A 31 1.61 7.58 -0.28
N SER A 32 0.63 7.76 -1.16
CA SER A 32 -0.10 9.03 -1.33
C SER A 32 -0.88 9.41 -0.07
N TYR A 33 -1.56 8.47 0.60
CA TYR A 33 -2.26 8.74 1.86
C TYR A 33 -1.31 9.20 2.96
N ARG A 34 -0.12 8.57 3.06
CA ARG A 34 0.95 9.07 3.95
C ARG A 34 1.33 10.52 3.62
N GLY A 35 1.55 10.84 2.34
CA GLY A 35 1.88 12.20 1.92
C GLY A 35 0.81 13.24 2.27
N ALA A 36 -0.45 12.81 2.34
CA ALA A 36 -1.60 13.64 2.72
C ALA A 36 -1.88 13.70 4.24
N GLY A 37 -1.01 13.11 5.09
CA GLY A 37 -1.23 13.07 6.54
C GLY A 37 -2.22 11.99 7.00
N ARG A 38 -2.79 11.20 6.09
CA ARG A 38 -3.76 10.13 6.36
C ARG A 38 -3.04 8.84 6.76
N MET A 39 -2.36 8.87 7.90
CA MET A 39 -1.42 7.81 8.31
C MET A 39 -2.10 6.46 8.56
N GLN A 40 -3.26 6.46 9.23
CA GLN A 40 -3.98 5.21 9.51
C GLN A 40 -4.41 4.52 8.21
N GLU A 41 -4.98 5.28 7.27
CA GLU A 41 -5.44 4.76 5.99
C GLU A 41 -4.27 4.25 5.12
N ALA A 42 -3.10 4.88 5.24
CA ALA A 42 -1.87 4.40 4.60
C ALA A 42 -1.40 3.07 5.19
N VAL A 43 -1.46 2.90 6.52
CA VAL A 43 -1.09 1.65 7.20
C VAL A 43 -2.06 0.54 6.79
N ASP A 44 -3.38 0.77 6.93
CA ASP A 44 -4.41 -0.22 6.65
C ASP A 44 -4.33 -0.74 5.20
N LEU A 45 -4.16 0.18 4.24
CA LEU A 45 -4.02 -0.19 2.83
C LEU A 45 -2.71 -0.95 2.56
N CYS A 46 -1.61 -0.56 3.20
CA CYS A 46 -0.32 -1.24 3.05
C CYS A 46 -0.37 -2.67 3.61
N GLU A 47 -1.08 -2.91 4.72
CA GLU A 47 -1.29 -4.24 5.29
C GLU A 47 -2.06 -5.17 4.34
N GLN A 48 -3.14 -4.65 3.73
CA GLN A 48 -3.92 -5.40 2.75
C GLN A 48 -3.06 -5.79 1.54
N VAL A 49 -2.31 -4.83 0.99
CA VAL A 49 -1.44 -5.07 -0.17
C VAL A 49 -0.31 -6.04 0.16
N LEU A 50 0.24 -6.00 1.38
CA LEU A 50 1.24 -6.97 1.82
C LEU A 50 0.67 -8.39 1.85
N ALA A 51 -0.53 -8.57 2.43
CA ALA A 51 -1.17 -9.88 2.47
C ALA A 51 -1.44 -10.43 1.05
N ASP A 52 -1.85 -9.57 0.13
CA ASP A 52 -2.04 -9.95 -1.28
C ASP A 52 -0.71 -10.31 -1.96
N TYR A 53 0.36 -9.54 -1.74
CA TYR A 53 1.68 -9.86 -2.29
C TYR A 53 2.23 -11.18 -1.73
N GLU A 54 2.07 -11.44 -0.44
CA GLU A 54 2.49 -12.71 0.17
C GLU A 54 1.76 -13.90 -0.45
N ARG A 55 0.46 -13.76 -0.71
CA ARG A 55 -0.36 -14.80 -1.35
C ARG A 55 -0.03 -15.00 -2.84
N VAL A 56 0.18 -13.92 -3.59
CA VAL A 56 0.33 -13.97 -5.06
C VAL A 56 1.78 -14.23 -5.49
N LEU A 57 2.74 -13.58 -4.83
CA LEU A 57 4.15 -13.56 -5.23
C LEU A 57 5.05 -14.37 -4.28
N GLY A 58 4.58 -14.65 -3.07
CA GLY A 58 5.36 -15.30 -2.01
C GLY A 58 6.10 -14.31 -1.11
N THR A 59 6.57 -14.80 0.04
CA THR A 59 7.15 -13.99 1.12
C THR A 59 8.50 -13.36 0.80
N ASP A 60 9.25 -13.98 -0.12
CA ASP A 60 10.63 -13.59 -0.46
C ASP A 60 10.71 -12.78 -1.76
N HIS A 61 9.56 -12.55 -2.41
CA HIS A 61 9.52 -11.75 -3.63
C HIS A 61 9.95 -10.30 -3.33
N PRO A 62 10.73 -9.65 -4.22
CA PRO A 62 11.18 -8.27 -4.01
C PRO A 62 10.07 -7.28 -3.67
N ASP A 63 8.92 -7.38 -4.34
CA ASP A 63 7.76 -6.49 -4.07
C ASP A 63 7.15 -6.72 -2.68
N THR A 64 7.10 -7.98 -2.21
CA THR A 64 6.65 -8.33 -0.86
C THR A 64 7.60 -7.74 0.19
N LEU A 65 8.91 -7.86 -0.03
CA LEU A 65 9.92 -7.27 0.86
C LEU A 65 9.84 -5.74 0.89
N ALA A 66 9.62 -5.10 -0.27
CA ALA A 66 9.40 -3.66 -0.37
C ALA A 66 8.14 -3.22 0.37
N ALA A 67 7.04 -3.98 0.27
CA ALA A 67 5.81 -3.72 1.01
C ALA A 67 6.02 -3.81 2.54
N ARG A 68 6.74 -4.83 3.03
CA ARG A 68 7.12 -4.95 4.45
C ARG A 68 7.92 -3.75 4.94
N HIS A 69 8.91 -3.31 4.16
CA HIS A 69 9.70 -2.13 4.48
C HIS A 69 8.82 -0.85 4.54
N ASN A 70 7.89 -0.69 3.58
CA ASN A 70 6.96 0.43 3.58
C ASN A 70 6.04 0.42 4.81
N LEU A 71 5.50 -0.75 5.19
CA LEU A 71 4.64 -0.90 6.36
C LEU A 71 5.37 -0.49 7.65
N ALA A 72 6.62 -0.92 7.84
CA ALA A 72 7.43 -0.52 8.99
C ALA A 72 7.60 1.01 9.04
N ARG A 73 7.89 1.64 7.90
CA ARG A 73 8.03 3.11 7.80
C ARG A 73 6.71 3.83 8.08
N PHE A 74 5.58 3.30 7.62
CA PHE A 74 4.26 3.90 7.84
C PHE A 74 3.85 3.82 9.32
N ARG A 75 4.08 2.67 9.96
CA ARG A 75 3.81 2.50 11.40
C ARG A 75 4.68 3.40 12.27
N HIS A 76 5.97 3.56 11.94
CA HIS A 76 6.84 4.50 12.64
C HIS A 76 6.31 5.94 12.53
N ALA A 77 5.98 6.38 11.31
CA ALA A 77 5.45 7.72 11.10
C ALA A 77 4.09 7.93 11.80
N ALA A 78 3.22 6.93 11.84
CA ALA A 78 1.96 6.99 12.57
C ALA A 78 2.18 7.10 14.09
N ALA A 79 3.17 6.39 14.64
CA ALA A 79 3.54 6.47 16.05
C ALA A 79 4.10 7.86 16.41
N ASP A 80 4.90 8.47 15.53
CA ASP A 80 5.44 9.82 15.72
C ASP A 80 4.34 10.89 15.76
N VAL A 81 3.32 10.76 14.90
CA VAL A 81 2.16 11.69 14.91
C VAL A 81 1.34 11.56 16.19
N GLN A 82 1.34 10.38 16.83
CA GLN A 82 0.61 10.11 18.06
C GLN A 82 1.35 10.59 19.33
N GLN A 83 2.64 10.93 19.23
CA GLN A 83 3.41 11.49 20.35
C GLN A 83 3.51 13.02 20.19
N PRO A 84 2.70 13.82 20.90
CA PRO A 84 2.96 15.25 20.98
C PRO A 84 4.28 15.45 21.72
N GLN A 85 5.20 16.19 21.10
CA GLN A 85 6.34 16.81 21.80
C GLN A 85 5.81 17.82 22.84
#